data_AF-A0A1B6MPM2-F1
#
_entry.id   AF-A0A1B6MPM2-F1
#
_cell.length_a   1.000
_cell.length_b   1.000
_cell.length_c   1.000
_cell.angle_alpha   90.00
_cell.angle_beta   90.00
_cell.angle_gamma   90.00
#
_symmetry.space_group_name_H-M   'P 1'
#
loop_
_entity.id
_entity.type
_entity.pdbx_description
1 polymer ?
#
loop_
_entity_poly.entity_id
_entity_poly.type
_entity_poly.pdbx_seq_one_letter_code
_entity_poly.pdbx_strand_id
1 'polypeptide(L)'
;ITGISDHHAQVADIRVGVFQTKSPAFKFGRSFSEDSIRVFRFLLQKESWDKLLSSEGIDKKFEYFMSVMEYNYDVAFPERKINIKVKKASNKVRLDPITLELRE
;
A
#
# COMPACT_ATOMS: atom_id res chain seq x y z
N ILE A 1 53.24 -30.97 3.99
CA ILE A 1 51.90 -30.59 4.50
C ILE A 1 52.13 -29.64 5.67
N THR A 2 52.19 -28.34 5.41
CA THR A 2 52.38 -27.31 6.43
C THR A 2 51.00 -26.85 6.89
N GLY A 3 50.65 -27.21 8.13
CA GLY A 3 49.42 -26.76 8.78
C GLY A 3 49.46 -25.25 8.98
N ILE A 4 48.66 -24.54 8.21
CA ILE A 4 48.42 -23.12 8.40
C ILE A 4 47.59 -23.02 9.67
N SER A 5 48.24 -22.78 10.81
CA SER A 5 47.59 -22.61 12.11
C SER A 5 46.84 -21.28 12.11
N ASP A 6 45.56 -21.37 12.43
CA ASP A 6 44.55 -20.30 12.47
C ASP A 6 44.76 -19.35 13.67
N HIS A 7 45.98 -18.82 13.84
CA HIS A 7 46.34 -17.98 14.99
C HIS A 7 45.68 -16.58 14.98
N HIS A 8 44.94 -16.24 13.92
CA HIS A 8 44.31 -14.94 13.75
C HIS A 8 42.79 -15.03 13.53
N ALA A 9 42.16 -16.19 13.73
CA ALA A 9 40.71 -16.27 13.68
C ALA A 9 40.08 -15.35 14.74
N GLN A 10 39.33 -14.36 14.27
CA GLN A 10 38.49 -13.53 15.10
C GLN A 10 37.06 -14.05 15.02
N VAL A 11 36.51 -14.46 16.17
CA VAL A 11 35.12 -14.87 16.29
C VAL A 11 34.29 -13.63 16.63
N ALA A 12 33.34 -13.30 15.76
CA ALA A 12 32.39 -12.22 15.99
C ALA A 12 30.99 -12.80 16.23
N ASP A 13 30.48 -12.62 17.46
CA ASP A 13 29.12 -13.00 17.83
C ASP A 13 28.15 -11.85 17.60
N ILE A 14 27.32 -11.96 16.57
CA ILE A 14 26.27 -10.99 16.27
C ILE A 14 24.97 -11.44 16.91
N ARG A 15 24.55 -10.76 17.99
CA ARG A 15 23.21 -10.92 18.56
C ARG A 15 22.22 -10.10 17.75
N VAL A 16 21.59 -10.72 16.77
CA VAL A 16 20.49 -10.09 16.03
C VAL A 16 19.27 -10.04 16.95
N GLY A 17 19.03 -8.88 17.56
CA GLY A 17 17.74 -8.58 18.17
C GLY A 17 16.68 -8.68 17.09
N VAL A 18 15.70 -9.57 17.25
CA VAL A 18 14.53 -9.61 16.38
C VAL A 18 13.71 -8.36 16.71
N PHE A 19 14.00 -7.25 16.04
CA PHE A 19 13.11 -6.10 16.06
C PHE A 19 11.81 -6.54 15.39
N GLN A 20 10.87 -7.02 16.21
CA GLN A 20 9.50 -7.26 15.76
C GLN A 20 8.85 -5.89 15.54
N THR A 21 9.11 -5.28 14.40
CA THR A 21 8.25 -4.21 13.92
C THR A 21 6.88 -4.84 13.69
N LYS A 22 5.93 -4.54 14.57
CA LYS A 22 4.53 -4.95 14.42
C LYS A 22 4.02 -4.30 13.13
N SER A 23 4.15 -5.02 12.02
CA SER A 23 3.61 -4.56 10.75
C SER A 23 2.09 -4.44 10.89
N PRO A 24 1.46 -3.39 10.33
CA PRO A 24 0.02 -3.26 10.41
C PRO A 24 -0.65 -4.52 9.82
N ALA A 25 -1.55 -5.14 10.59
CA ALA A 25 -2.22 -6.37 10.15
C ALA A 25 -3.24 -6.10 9.02
N PHE A 26 -3.69 -4.85 8.90
CA PHE A 26 -4.65 -4.41 7.90
C PHE A 26 -4.41 -2.96 7.51
N LYS A 27 -4.98 -2.59 6.36
CA LYS A 27 -5.14 -1.21 5.90
C LYS A 27 -6.59 -0.98 5.49
N PHE A 28 -7.05 0.26 5.50
CA PHE A 28 -8.29 0.63 4.82
C PHE A 28 -7.98 0.96 3.36
N GLY A 29 -8.89 0.61 2.47
CA GLY A 29 -8.75 0.92 1.06
C GLY A 29 -9.98 0.52 0.26
N ARG A 30 -10.00 0.94 -0.99
CA ARG A 30 -11.09 0.70 -1.95
C ARG A 30 -10.61 -0.24 -3.05
N SER A 31 -11.54 -0.98 -3.64
CA SER A 31 -11.27 -1.93 -4.72
C SER A 31 -11.98 -1.49 -6.00
N PHE A 32 -11.24 -1.42 -7.09
CA PHE A 32 -11.72 -1.04 -8.42
C PHE A 32 -11.75 -2.27 -9.32
N SER A 33 -12.67 -3.19 -9.06
CA SER A 33 -12.90 -4.33 -9.94
C SER A 33 -13.75 -3.92 -11.13
N GLU A 34 -13.75 -4.73 -12.19
CA GLU A 34 -14.61 -4.49 -13.36
C GLU A 34 -16.10 -4.38 -12.97
N ASP A 35 -16.53 -5.17 -11.99
CA ASP A 35 -17.90 -5.11 -11.49
C ASP A 35 -18.19 -3.80 -10.77
N SER A 36 -17.29 -3.30 -9.90
CA SER A 36 -17.52 -2.01 -9.24
C SER A 36 -17.47 -0.85 -10.23
N ILE A 37 -16.62 -0.91 -11.25
CA ILE A 37 -16.60 0.05 -12.36
C ILE A 37 -17.90 -0.01 -13.15
N ARG A 38 -18.44 -1.19 -13.42
CA ARG A 38 -19.73 -1.36 -14.12
C ARG A 38 -20.88 -0.76 -13.33
N VAL A 39 -20.93 -1.01 -12.03
CA VAL A 39 -21.92 -0.41 -11.12
C VAL A 39 -21.79 1.11 -11.13
N PHE A 40 -20.57 1.64 -11.00
CA PHE A 40 -20.33 3.09 -11.02
C PHE A 40 -20.84 3.73 -12.33
N ARG A 41 -20.51 3.15 -13.48
CA ARG A 41 -20.99 3.62 -14.79
C ARG A 41 -22.51 3.59 -14.89
N PHE A 42 -23.13 2.51 -14.40
CA PHE A 42 -24.59 2.40 -14.38
C PHE A 42 -25.24 3.49 -13.52
N LEU A 43 -24.68 3.79 -12.34
CA LEU A 43 -25.17 4.87 -11.47
C LEU A 43 -25.07 6.22 -12.18
N LEU A 44 -23.91 6.54 -12.78
CA LEU A 44 -23.70 7.80 -13.50
C LEU A 44 -24.65 7.96 -14.71
N GLN A 45 -24.98 6.86 -15.40
CA GLN A 45 -25.94 6.89 -16.52
C GLN A 45 -27.37 7.16 -16.08
N LYS A 46 -27.70 6.88 -14.81
CA LYS A 46 -29.04 7.13 -14.25
C LYS A 46 -29.22 8.54 -13.70
N GLU A 47 -28.14 9.29 -13.52
CA GLU A 47 -28.22 10.68 -13.10
C GLU A 47 -28.85 11.54 -14.22
N SER A 48 -29.89 12.30 -13.90
CA SER A 48 -30.59 13.13 -14.90
C SER A 48 -29.86 14.43 -15.23
N TRP A 49 -28.96 14.88 -14.35
CA TRP A 49 -28.18 16.13 -14.44
C TRP A 49 -29.00 17.41 -14.62
N ASP A 50 -30.33 17.37 -14.57
CA ASP A 50 -31.20 18.54 -14.76
C ASP A 50 -30.89 19.65 -13.74
N LYS A 51 -30.67 19.27 -12.48
CA LYS A 51 -30.29 20.17 -11.39
C LYS A 51 -28.94 20.85 -11.62
N LEU A 52 -28.01 20.14 -12.26
CA LEU A 52 -26.69 20.71 -12.62
C LEU A 52 -26.89 21.79 -13.69
N LEU A 53 -27.72 21.51 -14.70
CA LEU A 53 -27.96 22.43 -15.81
C LEU A 53 -28.75 23.67 -15.36
N SER A 54 -29.71 23.49 -14.46
CA SER A 54 -30.58 24.56 -13.95
C SER A 54 -29.95 25.43 -12.85
N SER A 55 -28.85 25.00 -12.24
CA SER A 55 -28.19 25.76 -11.16
C SER A 55 -27.55 27.05 -11.70
N GLU A 56 -27.72 28.16 -11.01
CA GLU A 56 -27.08 29.43 -11.38
C GLU A 56 -25.68 29.55 -10.77
N GLY A 57 -24.69 29.87 -11.60
CA GLY A 57 -23.30 30.05 -11.19
C GLY A 57 -22.44 28.78 -11.32
N ILE A 58 -21.20 28.97 -11.77
CA ILE A 58 -20.25 27.87 -12.03
C ILE A 58 -19.92 27.13 -10.74
N ASP A 59 -19.74 27.85 -9.63
CA ASP A 59 -19.36 27.26 -8.35
C ASP A 59 -20.43 26.28 -7.85
N LYS A 60 -21.70 26.69 -7.86
CA LYS A 60 -22.82 25.83 -7.44
C LYS A 60 -22.97 24.60 -8.33
N LYS A 61 -22.74 24.75 -9.64
CA LYS A 61 -22.72 23.61 -10.56
C LYS A 61 -21.61 22.64 -10.19
N PHE A 62 -20.41 23.15 -9.95
CA PHE A 62 -19.27 22.32 -9.59
C PHE A 62 -19.51 21.58 -8.27
N GLU A 63 -19.99 22.27 -7.24
CA GLU A 63 -20.33 21.67 -5.95
C GLU A 63 -21.38 20.56 -6.09
N TYR A 64 -22.46 20.81 -6.83
CA TYR A 64 -23.47 19.80 -7.08
C TYR A 64 -22.93 18.58 -7.85
N PHE A 65 -22.15 18.83 -8.90
CA PHE A 65 -21.50 17.76 -9.65
C PHE A 65 -20.61 16.91 -8.76
N MET A 66 -19.74 17.55 -7.96
CA MET A 66 -18.82 16.86 -7.06
C MET A 66 -19.58 16.06 -6.00
N SER A 67 -20.66 16.61 -5.44
CA SER A 67 -21.53 15.91 -4.49
C SER A 67 -22.12 14.62 -5.07
N VAL A 68 -22.68 14.68 -6.29
CA VAL A 68 -23.25 13.51 -6.96
C VAL A 68 -22.17 12.49 -7.32
N MET A 69 -21.02 12.97 -7.79
CA MET A 69 -19.88 12.12 -8.11
C MET A 69 -19.33 11.39 -6.89
N GLU A 70 -19.13 12.11 -5.77
CA GLU A 70 -18.63 11.55 -4.51
C GLU A 70 -19.60 10.50 -3.95
N TYR A 71 -20.90 10.80 -3.93
CA TYR A 71 -21.91 9.84 -3.50
C TYR A 71 -21.86 8.55 -4.33
N ASN A 72 -21.88 8.67 -5.65
CA ASN A 72 -21.83 7.51 -6.54
C ASN A 72 -20.51 6.74 -6.42
N TYR A 73 -19.40 7.45 -6.20
CA TYR A 73 -18.09 6.87 -5.97
C TYR A 73 -18.06 6.06 -4.67
N ASP A 74 -18.63 6.59 -3.59
CA ASP A 74 -18.69 5.90 -2.31
C ASP A 74 -19.56 4.66 -2.32
N VAL A 75 -20.69 4.72 -3.04
CA VAL A 75 -21.59 3.58 -3.23
C VAL A 75 -20.90 2.49 -4.05
N ALA A 76 -20.23 2.84 -5.15
CA ALA A 76 -19.62 1.85 -6.04
C ALA A 76 -18.30 1.29 -5.50
N PHE A 77 -17.52 2.10 -4.80
CA PHE A 77 -16.18 1.74 -4.34
C PHE A 77 -16.05 1.84 -2.82
N PRO A 78 -16.88 1.17 -2.00
CA PRO A 78 -16.89 1.37 -0.55
C PRO A 78 -15.53 1.09 0.08
N GLU A 79 -15.17 1.89 1.09
CA GLU A 79 -13.95 1.65 1.87
C GLU A 79 -14.09 0.37 2.69
N ARG A 80 -13.07 -0.48 2.60
CA ARG A 80 -13.05 -1.78 3.28
C ARG A 80 -11.73 -2.00 3.99
N LYS A 81 -11.78 -2.80 5.05
CA LYS A 81 -10.60 -3.31 5.74
C LYS A 81 -9.95 -4.41 4.88
N ILE A 82 -8.72 -4.17 4.47
CA ILE A 82 -7.91 -5.09 3.65
C ILE A 82 -6.78 -5.64 4.51
N ASN A 83 -6.74 -6.96 4.68
CA ASN A 83 -5.66 -7.62 5.41
C ASN A 83 -4.34 -7.52 4.64
N ILE A 84 -3.27 -7.11 5.32
CA ILE A 84 -1.94 -7.03 4.72
C ILE A 84 -1.30 -8.41 4.82
N LYS A 85 -0.93 -8.98 3.68
CA LYS A 85 -0.10 -10.19 3.65
C LYS A 85 1.30 -9.79 4.09
N VAL A 86 1.67 -10.14 5.31
CA VAL A 86 3.05 -9.99 5.79
C VAL A 86 3.93 -10.90 4.93
N LYS A 87 4.79 -10.30 4.10
CA LYS A 87 5.85 -11.06 3.43
C LYS A 87 6.78 -11.57 4.53
N LYS A 88 7.02 -12.88 4.57
CA LYS A 88 8.03 -13.44 5.48
C LYS A 88 9.34 -12.69 5.23
N ALA A 89 9.93 -12.15 6.29
CA ALA A 89 11.26 -11.56 6.19
C ALA A 89 12.19 -12.62 5.59
N SER A 90 13.00 -12.21 4.61
CA SER A 90 14.03 -13.10 4.06
C SER A 90 15.03 -13.39 5.18
N ASN A 91 15.25 -14.67 5.49
CA ASN A 91 16.29 -15.10 6.45
C ASN A 91 17.72 -14.79 5.97
N LYS A 92 17.90 -14.25 4.76
CA LYS A 92 19.21 -13.81 4.28
C LYS A 92 19.63 -12.56 5.05
N VAL A 93 20.63 -12.73 5.92
CA VAL A 93 21.41 -11.62 6.49
C VAL A 93 22.03 -10.86 5.33
N ARG A 94 21.69 -9.57 5.20
CA ARG A 94 22.37 -8.65 4.30
C ARG A 94 23.38 -7.88 5.15
N LEU A 95 24.66 -8.08 4.87
CA LEU A 95 25.72 -7.30 5.47
C LEU A 95 25.74 -5.90 4.85
N ASP A 96 26.12 -4.91 5.64
CA ASP A 96 26.35 -3.56 5.17
C ASP A 96 27.55 -3.55 4.19
N PRO A 97 27.57 -2.70 3.14
CA PRO A 97 28.65 -2.68 2.15
C PRO A 97 30.05 -2.50 2.80
N ILE A 98 30.14 -1.69 3.85
CA ILE A 98 31.38 -1.46 4.59
C ILE A 98 31.88 -2.76 5.26
N THR A 99 30.97 -3.63 5.70
CA THR A 99 31.33 -4.92 6.31
C THR A 99 31.71 -5.98 5.27
N LEU A 100 31.26 -5.83 4.03
CA LEU A 100 31.67 -6.70 2.91
C LEU A 100 33.11 -6.43 2.48
N GLU A 101 33.57 -5.18 2.58
CA GLU A 101 34.94 -4.77 2.22
C GLU A 101 36.00 -5.26 3.23
N LEU A 102 35.61 -5.55 4.46
CA LEU A 102 36.49 -6.10 5.51
C LEU A 102 36.84 -7.59 5.32
N ARG A 103 36.33 -8.25 4.27
CA ARG A 103 36.58 -9.67 3.97
C ARG A 103 37.78 -9.91 3.04
N GLU A 104 38.34 -8.86 2.44
CA GLU A 104 39.58 -8.90 1.65
C GLU A 104 40.79 -8.51 2.51
#